data_AF-A0A380EDT9-F1
#
_entry.id   AF-A0A380EDT9-F1
#
_cell.length_a   1.000
_cell.length_b   1.000
_cell.length_c   1.000
_cell.angle_alpha   90.00
_cell.angle_beta   90.00
_cell.angle_gamma   90.00
#
_symmetry.space_group_name_H-M   'P 1'
#
loop_
_entity.id
_entity.type
_entity.pdbx_description
1 polymer ?
#
loop_
_entity_poly.entity_id
_entity_poly.type
_entity_poly.pdbx_seq_one_letter_code
_entity_poly.pdbx_strand_id
1 'polypeptide(L)'
;MIGVGGIAQDRHIPALLKLKDTVSLVAVQDINTVQMIDVAKRFNIPHAVETPSELFKLVDAVVICTPNKFHADLSIEALNHGVHVLCEKPMAMTTEECDRMIEAANKNHKLLTVAYHYRHTDVAITAKKALNQVWLVNL
;
A
#
# COMPACT_ATOMS: atom_id res chain seq x y z
N MET A 1 -6.82 -0.06 -5.22
CA MET A 1 -6.65 0.36 -3.81
C MET A 1 -7.74 -0.29 -2.97
N ILE A 2 -7.38 -0.86 -1.82
CA ILE A 2 -8.30 -1.56 -0.92
C ILE A 2 -8.40 -0.75 0.37
N GLY A 3 -9.61 -0.40 0.77
CA GLY A 3 -9.88 0.55 1.84
C GLY A 3 -9.82 1.99 1.31
N VAL A 4 -10.97 2.68 1.29
CA VAL A 4 -11.09 4.06 0.82
C VAL A 4 -11.36 5.04 1.96
N GLY A 5 -10.92 4.73 3.18
CA GLY A 5 -11.05 5.62 4.34
C GLY A 5 -10.20 6.90 4.24
N GLY A 6 -10.11 7.67 5.34
CA GLY A 6 -9.47 8.99 5.34
C GLY A 6 -8.04 9.01 4.80
N ILE A 7 -7.19 8.04 5.16
CA ILE A 7 -5.80 7.99 4.65
C ILE A 7 -5.73 7.80 3.13
N ALA A 8 -6.65 7.02 2.57
CA ALA A 8 -6.75 6.82 1.13
C ALA A 8 -7.17 8.12 0.43
N GLN A 9 -8.24 8.75 0.91
CA GLN A 9 -8.80 9.97 0.29
C GLN A 9 -7.91 11.20 0.46
N ASP A 10 -7.29 11.38 1.62
CA ASP A 10 -6.56 12.60 1.96
C ASP A 10 -5.11 12.58 1.51
N ARG A 11 -4.51 11.38 1.38
CA ARG A 11 -3.07 11.21 1.11
C ARG A 11 -2.80 10.40 -0.14
N HIS A 12 -3.21 9.13 -0.18
CA HIS A 12 -2.79 8.23 -1.25
C HIS A 12 -3.41 8.56 -2.60
N ILE A 13 -4.74 8.71 -2.69
CA ILE A 13 -5.42 9.00 -3.96
C ILE A 13 -4.88 10.32 -4.57
N PRO A 14 -4.82 11.45 -3.84
CA PRO A 14 -4.24 12.68 -4.38
C PRO A 14 -2.78 12.52 -4.82
N ALA A 15 -1.96 11.77 -4.08
CA ALA A 15 -0.57 11.52 -4.46
C ALA A 15 -0.46 10.69 -5.75
N LEU A 16 -1.26 9.64 -5.89
CA LEU A 16 -1.29 8.79 -7.09
C LEU A 16 -1.78 9.57 -8.32
N LEU A 17 -2.80 10.41 -8.17
CA LEU A 17 -3.30 11.25 -9.27
C LEU A 17 -2.26 12.27 -9.76
N LYS A 18 -1.35 12.73 -8.89
CA LYS A 18 -0.21 13.57 -9.29
C LYS A 18 0.86 12.80 -10.07
N LEU A 19 0.89 11.47 -9.94
CA LEU A 19 1.83 10.58 -10.61
C LEU A 19 1.20 9.91 -11.85
N LYS A 20 0.16 10.51 -12.44
CA LYS A 20 -0.62 9.93 -13.56
C LYS A 20 0.21 9.53 -14.79
N ASP A 21 1.39 10.11 -14.97
CA ASP A 21 2.31 9.79 -16.07
C ASP A 21 3.07 8.46 -15.84
N THR A 22 3.05 7.94 -14.61
CA THR A 22 3.72 6.69 -14.22
C THR A 22 2.76 5.67 -13.59
N VAL A 23 1.65 6.12 -12.98
CA VAL A 23 0.71 5.26 -12.26
C VAL A 23 -0.72 5.56 -12.69
N SER A 24 -1.49 4.50 -12.97
CA SER A 24 -2.93 4.58 -13.19
C SER A 24 -3.69 4.01 -12.00
N LEU A 25 -4.50 4.83 -11.33
CA LEU A 25 -5.44 4.35 -10.30
C LEU A 25 -6.71 3.85 -10.99
N VAL A 26 -6.76 2.55 -11.26
CA VAL A 26 -7.83 1.95 -12.08
C VAL A 26 -9.00 1.38 -11.27
N ALA A 27 -8.79 0.97 -10.02
CA ALA A 27 -9.80 0.32 -9.21
C ALA A 27 -9.73 0.68 -7.71
N VAL A 28 -10.90 0.77 -7.07
CA VAL A 28 -11.08 0.85 -5.62
C VAL A 28 -12.03 -0.24 -5.11
N GLN A 29 -11.79 -0.67 -3.88
CA GLN A 29 -12.62 -1.61 -3.15
C GLN A 29 -12.74 -1.14 -1.69
N ASP A 30 -13.94 -1.27 -1.11
CA ASP A 30 -14.18 -1.09 0.33
C ASP A 30 -15.41 -1.89 0.76
N ILE A 31 -15.46 -2.26 2.05
CA ILE A 31 -16.63 -2.91 2.65
C ILE A 31 -17.86 -1.98 2.69
N ASN A 32 -17.63 -0.67 2.71
CA ASN A 32 -18.68 0.33 2.59
C ASN A 32 -18.90 0.69 1.12
N THR A 33 -19.85 -0.01 0.49
CA THR A 33 -20.16 0.13 -0.94
C THR A 33 -20.59 1.55 -1.33
N VAL A 34 -21.34 2.23 -0.46
CA VAL A 34 -21.76 3.63 -0.69
C VAL A 34 -20.55 4.55 -0.76
N GLN A 35 -19.63 4.44 0.20
CA GLN A 35 -18.40 5.24 0.21
C GLN A 35 -17.48 4.88 -0.97
N MET A 36 -17.35 3.60 -1.28
CA MET A 36 -16.56 3.13 -2.42
C MET A 36 -17.03 3.74 -3.74
N ILE A 37 -18.34 3.70 -4.01
CA ILE A 37 -18.94 4.26 -5.23
C ILE A 37 -18.77 5.79 -5.27
N ASP A 38 -18.97 6.48 -4.14
CA ASP A 38 -18.77 7.93 -4.05
C ASP A 38 -17.33 8.32 -4.35
N VAL A 39 -16.36 7.66 -3.69
CA VAL A 39 -14.93 7.90 -3.90
C VAL A 39 -14.53 7.65 -5.35
N ALA A 40 -14.99 6.54 -5.95
CA ALA A 40 -14.69 6.23 -7.34
C ALA A 40 -15.19 7.32 -8.29
N LYS A 41 -16.44 7.77 -8.12
CA LYS A 41 -17.00 8.86 -8.91
C LYS A 41 -16.25 10.17 -8.71
N ARG A 42 -16.03 10.57 -7.46
CA ARG A 42 -15.41 11.87 -7.13
C ARG A 42 -13.99 12.00 -7.65
N PHE A 43 -13.23 10.89 -7.67
CA PHE A 43 -11.85 10.87 -8.16
C PHE A 43 -11.71 10.32 -9.58
N ASN A 44 -12.81 10.07 -10.29
CA ASN A 44 -12.84 9.51 -11.64
C ASN A 44 -12.04 8.19 -11.78
N ILE A 45 -12.21 7.29 -10.81
CA ILE A 45 -11.58 5.96 -10.79
C ILE A 45 -12.49 4.99 -11.57
N PRO A 46 -11.98 4.32 -12.62
CA PRO A 46 -12.80 3.53 -13.54
C PRO A 46 -13.63 2.41 -12.90
N HIS A 47 -13.08 1.74 -11.88
CA HIS A 47 -13.73 0.57 -11.29
C HIS A 47 -13.93 0.73 -9.77
N ALA A 48 -15.17 0.50 -9.33
CA ALA A 48 -15.53 0.28 -7.94
C ALA A 48 -16.04 -1.17 -7.85
N VAL A 49 -15.27 -2.04 -7.19
CA VAL A 49 -15.53 -3.49 -7.15
C VAL A 49 -15.82 -3.95 -5.74
N GLU A 50 -16.70 -4.93 -5.56
CA GLU A 50 -17.17 -5.31 -4.23
C GLU A 50 -16.15 -6.16 -3.46
N THR A 51 -15.39 -7.00 -4.18
CA THR A 51 -14.46 -7.94 -3.57
C THR A 51 -12.99 -7.62 -3.87
N PRO A 52 -12.06 -7.91 -2.93
CA PRO A 52 -10.62 -7.83 -3.21
C PRO A 52 -10.18 -8.67 -4.41
N SER A 53 -10.71 -9.88 -4.58
CA SER A 53 -10.36 -10.78 -5.68
C SER A 53 -10.71 -10.20 -7.06
N GLU A 54 -11.85 -9.50 -7.19
CA GLU A 54 -12.17 -8.77 -8.43
C GLU A 54 -11.16 -7.65 -8.70
N LEU A 55 -10.72 -6.94 -7.66
CA LEU A 55 -9.71 -5.89 -7.78
C LEU A 55 -8.38 -6.46 -8.27
N PHE A 56 -7.94 -7.61 -7.74
CA PHE A 56 -6.66 -8.22 -8.10
C PHE A 56 -6.56 -8.64 -9.57
N LYS A 57 -7.69 -8.93 -10.23
CA LYS A 57 -7.73 -9.25 -11.66
C LYS A 57 -7.48 -8.04 -12.57
N LEU A 58 -7.52 -6.83 -12.02
CA LEU A 58 -7.48 -5.57 -12.77
C LEU A 58 -6.18 -4.78 -12.56
N VAL A 59 -5.27 -5.22 -11.68
CA VAL A 59 -4.14 -4.40 -11.24
C VAL A 59 -2.83 -5.18 -11.13
N ASP A 60 -1.72 -4.51 -11.39
CA ASP A 60 -0.38 -5.05 -11.11
C ASP A 60 0.03 -4.88 -9.64
N ALA A 61 -0.50 -3.84 -8.98
CA ALA A 61 -0.17 -3.49 -7.61
C ALA A 61 -1.39 -2.95 -6.83
N VAL A 62 -1.38 -3.15 -5.51
CA VAL A 62 -2.42 -2.66 -4.60
C VAL A 62 -1.84 -1.84 -3.46
N VAL A 63 -2.51 -0.74 -3.15
CA VAL A 63 -2.33 -0.01 -1.89
C VAL A 63 -3.42 -0.47 -0.93
N ILE A 64 -3.03 -0.97 0.25
CA ILE A 64 -3.94 -1.45 1.30
C ILE A 64 -3.98 -0.41 2.41
N CYS A 65 -5.15 0.22 2.60
CA CYS A 65 -5.42 1.32 3.53
C CYS A 65 -6.51 0.96 4.55
N THR A 66 -6.70 -0.32 4.84
CA THR A 66 -7.72 -0.83 5.77
C THR A 66 -7.27 -0.69 7.23
N PRO A 67 -8.11 -1.00 8.23
CA PRO A 67 -7.62 -1.22 9.60
C PRO A 67 -6.53 -2.29 9.63
N ASN A 68 -5.50 -2.09 10.46
CA ASN A 68 -4.29 -2.90 10.51
C ASN A 68 -4.51 -4.41 10.78
N LYS A 69 -5.60 -4.77 11.48
CA LYS A 69 -6.01 -6.17 11.67
C LYS A 69 -6.33 -6.93 10.39
N PHE A 70 -6.54 -6.23 9.26
CA PHE A 70 -6.84 -6.85 7.97
C PHE A 70 -5.66 -6.82 7.01
N HIS A 71 -4.56 -6.13 7.36
CA HIS A 71 -3.42 -5.95 6.47
C HIS A 71 -2.80 -7.28 6.05
N ALA A 72 -2.60 -8.19 7.00
CA ALA A 72 -1.91 -9.45 6.75
C ALA A 72 -2.65 -10.32 5.74
N ASP A 73 -3.94 -10.60 5.99
CA ASP A 73 -4.72 -11.48 5.13
C ASP A 73 -4.92 -10.88 3.73
N LEU A 74 -5.23 -9.58 3.62
CA LEU A 74 -5.37 -8.90 2.32
C LEU A 74 -4.06 -8.83 1.55
N SER A 75 -2.93 -8.60 2.24
CA SER A 75 -1.62 -8.59 1.58
C SER A 75 -1.25 -9.97 1.08
N ILE A 76 -1.42 -11.01 1.90
CA ILE A 76 -1.12 -12.39 1.52
C ILE A 76 -2.01 -12.82 0.35
N GLU A 77 -3.30 -12.47 0.36
CA GLU A 77 -4.22 -12.76 -0.73
C GLU A 77 -3.76 -12.08 -2.03
N ALA A 78 -3.43 -10.78 -2.00
CA ALA A 78 -2.94 -10.04 -3.15
C ALA A 78 -1.64 -10.65 -3.71
N LEU A 79 -0.68 -10.97 -2.84
CA LEU A 79 0.61 -11.55 -3.22
C LEU A 79 0.44 -12.93 -3.86
N ASN A 80 -0.48 -13.76 -3.35
CA ASN A 80 -0.82 -15.05 -3.93
C ASN A 80 -1.54 -14.94 -5.28
N HIS A 81 -2.21 -13.81 -5.56
CA HIS A 81 -2.75 -13.48 -6.89
C HIS A 81 -1.70 -12.85 -7.82
N GLY A 82 -0.43 -12.78 -7.41
CA GLY A 82 0.65 -12.22 -8.22
C GLY A 82 0.66 -10.69 -8.29
N VAL A 83 -0.01 -10.01 -7.34
CA VAL A 83 -0.13 -8.55 -7.24
C VAL A 83 0.89 -8.00 -6.23
N HIS A 84 1.58 -6.91 -6.59
CA HIS A 84 2.50 -6.21 -5.70
C HIS A 84 1.74 -5.45 -4.59
N VAL A 85 2.31 -5.32 -3.39
CA VAL A 85 1.62 -4.72 -2.23
C VAL A 85 2.40 -3.53 -1.64
N LEU A 86 1.70 -2.39 -1.52
CA LEU A 86 2.04 -1.29 -0.62
C LEU A 86 1.02 -1.29 0.52
N CYS A 87 1.44 -1.75 1.71
CA CYS A 87 0.57 -1.87 2.88
C CYS A 87 0.74 -0.65 3.80
N GLU A 88 -0.35 -0.08 4.31
CA GLU A 88 -0.27 0.99 5.31
C GLU A 88 0.40 0.54 6.62
N LYS A 89 0.88 1.51 7.39
CA LYS A 89 1.49 1.26 8.70
C LYS A 89 0.43 1.25 9.82
N PRO A 90 0.60 0.43 10.88
CA PRO A 90 1.63 -0.61 11.03
C PRO A 90 1.37 -1.79 10.08
N MET A 91 2.43 -2.51 9.72
CA MET A 91 2.38 -3.58 8.72
C MET A 91 1.32 -4.65 9.01
N ALA A 92 1.22 -5.08 10.27
CA ALA A 92 0.21 -6.02 10.77
C ALA A 92 -0.01 -5.81 12.29
N MET A 93 -0.80 -6.68 12.94
CA MET A 93 -1.03 -6.62 14.39
C MET A 93 0.10 -7.28 15.19
N THR A 94 0.74 -8.31 14.62
CA THR A 94 1.84 -9.04 15.28
C THR A 94 3.03 -9.24 14.36
N THR A 95 4.16 -9.64 14.93
CA THR A 95 5.37 -10.01 14.18
C THR A 95 5.17 -11.26 13.34
N GLU A 96 4.43 -12.24 13.84
CA GLU A 96 4.14 -13.49 13.13
C GLU A 96 3.27 -13.23 11.89
N GLU A 97 2.33 -12.29 11.98
CA GLU A 97 1.58 -11.84 10.81
C GLU A 97 2.48 -11.13 9.79
N CYS A 98 3.43 -10.31 10.24
CA CYS A 98 4.41 -9.68 9.35
C CYS A 98 5.26 -10.74 8.63
N ASP A 99 5.74 -11.75 9.34
CA ASP A 99 6.55 -12.83 8.78
C ASP A 99 5.78 -13.61 7.70
N ARG A 100 4.50 -13.92 7.94
CA ARG A 100 3.62 -14.55 6.95
C ARG A 100 3.46 -13.71 5.67
N MET A 101 3.35 -12.39 5.81
CA MET A 101 3.28 -11.50 4.64
C MET A 101 4.59 -11.51 3.84
N ILE A 102 5.74 -11.49 4.53
CA ILE A 102 7.07 -11.53 3.90
C ILE A 102 7.27 -12.88 3.19
N GLU A 103 6.89 -13.99 3.82
CA GLU A 103 6.95 -15.31 3.21
C GLU A 103 6.12 -15.37 1.93
N ALA A 104 4.87 -14.88 1.95
CA ALA A 104 4.02 -14.82 0.77
C ALA A 104 4.63 -13.97 -0.36
N ALA A 105 5.26 -12.84 -0.02
CA ALA A 105 5.92 -11.98 -1.00
C ALA A 105 7.12 -12.68 -1.66
N ASN A 106 7.97 -13.31 -0.85
CA ASN A 106 9.13 -14.05 -1.32
C ASN A 106 8.73 -15.25 -2.19
N LYS A 107 7.75 -16.03 -1.74
CA LYS A 107 7.26 -17.23 -2.44
C LYS A 107 6.70 -16.90 -3.82
N ASN A 108 6.00 -15.78 -3.97
CA ASN A 108 5.36 -15.39 -5.22
C ASN A 108 6.22 -14.43 -6.07
N HIS A 109 7.45 -14.12 -5.64
CA HIS A 109 8.33 -13.14 -6.28
C HIS A 109 7.65 -11.78 -6.49
N LYS A 110 6.95 -11.32 -5.45
CA LYS A 110 6.24 -10.03 -5.45
C LYS A 110 6.86 -9.07 -4.46
N LEU A 111 6.67 -7.79 -4.75
CA LEU A 111 7.15 -6.72 -3.88
C LEU A 111 6.12 -6.49 -2.78
N LEU A 112 6.61 -6.43 -1.55
CA LEU A 112 5.87 -6.00 -0.38
C LEU A 112 6.63 -4.85 0.26
N THR A 113 5.96 -3.72 0.43
CA THR A 113 6.51 -2.55 1.10
C THR A 113 5.48 -1.95 2.06
N VAL A 114 5.97 -1.30 3.11
CA VAL A 114 5.13 -0.64 4.12
C VAL A 114 5.17 0.85 3.88
N ALA A 115 4.01 1.52 3.86
CA ALA A 115 3.84 2.95 3.64
C ALA A 115 4.30 3.81 4.84
N TYR A 116 5.51 3.54 5.32
CA TYR A 116 6.13 4.27 6.41
C TYR A 116 6.84 5.53 5.87
N HIS A 117 6.03 6.50 5.42
CA HIS A 117 6.46 7.70 4.71
C HIS A 117 7.53 8.54 5.45
N TYR A 118 7.62 8.46 6.79
CA TYR A 118 8.67 9.15 7.55
C TYR A 118 10.09 8.77 7.13
N ARG A 119 10.33 7.54 6.66
CA ARG A 119 11.63 7.11 6.10
C ARG A 119 12.04 7.90 4.85
N HIS A 120 11.11 8.59 4.21
CA HIS A 120 11.31 9.34 2.97
C HIS A 120 11.29 10.86 3.16
N THR A 121 11.21 11.34 4.40
CA THR A 121 11.36 12.78 4.68
C THR A 121 12.81 13.22 4.51
N ASP A 122 13.01 14.49 4.11
CA ASP A 122 14.34 15.07 3.96
C ASP A 122 15.15 14.97 5.25
N VAL A 123 14.49 15.13 6.41
CA VAL A 123 15.11 14.98 7.73
C VAL A 123 15.64 13.56 7.94
N ALA A 124 14.82 12.54 7.72
CA ALA A 124 15.25 11.15 7.90
C ALA A 124 16.36 10.75 6.91
N ILE A 125 16.24 11.17 5.65
CA ILE A 125 17.25 10.91 4.61
C ILE A 125 18.56 11.61 4.95
N THR A 126 18.51 12.86 5.39
CA THR A 126 19.69 13.65 5.76
C THR A 126 20.37 13.08 7.00
N ALA A 127 19.59 12.72 8.04
CA ALA A 127 20.12 12.08 9.23
C ALA A 127 20.85 10.77 8.89
N LYS A 128 20.27 9.92 8.00
CA LYS A 128 20.91 8.69 7.53
C LYS A 128 22.23 8.97 6.79
N LYS A 129 22.26 9.97 5.91
CA LYS A 129 23.48 10.37 5.19
C LYS A 129 24.58 10.84 6.15
N ALA A 130 24.24 11.67 7.13
CA ALA A 130 25.18 12.18 8.12
C ALA A 130 25.77 11.05 8.98
N LEU A 131 24.94 10.11 9.46
CA LEU A 131 25.43 8.95 10.20
C LEU A 131 26.40 8.12 9.35
N ASN A 132 26.07 7.83 8.09
CA ASN A 132 26.97 7.08 7.21
C ASN A 132 28.31 7.80 6.98
N GLN A 133 28.35 9.13 7.00
CA GLN A 133 29.59 9.90 6.85
C GLN A 133 30.41 9.94 8.14
N VAL A 134 29.78 10.05 9.32
CA VAL A 134 30.47 10.14 10.61
C VAL A 134 30.98 8.78 11.08
N TRP A 135 30.24 7.69 10.81
CA TRP A 135 30.63 6.34 11.21
C TRP A 135 31.77 5.76 10.37
N LEU A 136 32.02 6.27 9.16
CA LEU A 136 33.17 5.88 8.32
C LEU A 136 34.50 6.57 8.73
N VAL A 137 34.48 7.50 9.69
CA VAL A 137 35.69 8.20 10.18
C VAL A 137 36.21 7.63 11.50
N ASN A 138 35.50 6.66 12.11
CA ASN A 138 35.83 6.09 13.43
C ASN A 138 36.06 4.56 13.41
N LEU A 139 36.42 3.98 12.26
CA LEU A 139 36.94 2.63 12.10
C LEU A 139 38.14 2.67 11.14
#